data_AF-A0A962ES81-F1
#
_entry.id   AF-A0A962ES81-F1
#
_cell.length_a   1.000
_cell.length_b   1.000
_cell.length_c   1.000
_cell.angle_alpha   90.00
_cell.angle_beta   90.00
_cell.angle_gamma   90.00
#
_symmetry.space_group_name_H-M   'P 1'
#
loop_
_entity.id
_entity.type
_entity.pdbx_description
1 polymer ?
#
loop_
_entity_poly.entity_id
_entity_poly.type
_entity_poly.pdbx_seq_one_letter_code
_entity_poly.pdbx_strand_id
1 'polypeptide(L)'
;MATPQAALAQDGGAAADAAPASPEMNWAKVCKTLDSGERACVIRQLVVNGGLYVGSFELHTNSSSPTQYLVSAGLPLGVLVPFQMTFTIDSDRPRRVPYMLCDTTACYAQTGADDAFIASLKRGASLTLTGKVNRGDGIADFTVNFDLHGFTAVMESDGVEVAETPQTGDNTALEQMLQDRAEQLRQQLGVPADGATDPNANTDPAPSN
;
A
#
# COMPACT_ATOMS: atom_id res chain seq x y z
N MET A 1 -46.13 31.63 -25.83
CA MET A 1 -45.61 30.24 -25.76
C MET A 1 -44.72 30.17 -24.53
N ALA A 2 -45.15 29.47 -23.48
CA ALA A 2 -44.36 29.24 -22.28
C ALA A 2 -44.82 27.91 -21.66
N THR A 3 -43.99 26.89 -21.81
CA THR A 3 -44.13 25.58 -21.16
C THR A 3 -43.44 25.65 -19.78
N PRO A 4 -44.08 25.23 -18.68
CA PRO A 4 -43.37 25.02 -17.43
C PRO A 4 -42.75 23.61 -17.42
N GLN A 5 -41.44 23.55 -17.13
CA GLN A 5 -40.66 22.33 -16.95
C GLN A 5 -41.02 21.64 -15.63
N ALA A 6 -41.17 20.31 -15.70
CA ALA A 6 -41.37 19.43 -14.56
C ALA A 6 -40.08 19.32 -13.72
N ALA A 7 -40.21 19.52 -12.41
CA ALA A 7 -39.15 19.27 -11.45
C ALA A 7 -39.04 17.76 -11.16
N LEU A 8 -37.86 17.19 -11.39
CA LEU A 8 -37.51 15.84 -10.94
C LEU A 8 -37.12 15.92 -9.46
N ALA A 9 -37.95 15.30 -8.60
CA ALA A 9 -37.63 15.07 -7.21
C ALA A 9 -36.45 14.08 -7.11
N GLN A 10 -35.36 14.51 -6.47
CA GLN A 10 -34.28 13.61 -6.08
C GLN A 10 -34.70 12.88 -4.80
N ASP A 11 -34.76 11.56 -4.90
CA ASP A 11 -35.01 10.63 -3.81
C ASP A 11 -33.85 10.73 -2.80
N GLY A 12 -34.16 11.26 -1.61
CA GLY A 12 -33.21 11.45 -0.53
C GLY A 12 -32.94 10.12 0.18
N GLY A 13 -32.03 9.33 -0.39
CA GLY A 13 -31.40 8.22 0.33
C GLY A 13 -30.62 8.76 1.53
N ALA A 14 -31.17 8.59 2.73
CA ALA A 14 -30.50 8.90 3.98
C ALA A 14 -29.17 8.14 4.02
N ALA A 15 -28.05 8.88 4.09
CA ALA A 15 -26.77 8.31 4.45
C ALA A 15 -26.91 7.74 5.87
N ALA A 16 -26.77 6.42 6.00
CA ALA A 16 -26.70 5.79 7.30
C ALA A 16 -25.50 6.39 8.05
N ASP A 17 -25.76 6.99 9.21
CA ASP A 17 -24.72 7.43 10.14
C ASP A 17 -23.83 6.22 10.45
N ALA A 18 -22.59 6.26 9.95
CA ALA A 18 -21.58 5.29 10.31
C ALA A 18 -21.33 5.43 11.82
N ALA A 19 -21.58 4.36 12.57
CA ALA A 19 -21.21 4.29 13.98
C ALA A 19 -19.72 4.67 14.14
N PRO A 20 -19.33 5.36 15.22
CA PRO A 20 -17.94 5.71 15.44
C PRO A 20 -17.09 4.43 15.42
N ALA A 21 -16.10 4.39 14.53
CA ALA A 21 -15.18 3.27 14.44
C ALA A 21 -14.52 3.06 15.81
N SER A 22 -14.50 1.82 16.31
CA SER A 22 -13.77 1.51 17.54
C SER A 22 -12.27 1.77 17.32
N PRO A 23 -11.52 2.20 18.35
CA PRO A 23 -10.08 2.48 18.19
C PRO A 23 -9.27 1.28 17.66
N GLU A 24 -9.74 0.07 17.94
CA GLU A 24 -9.24 -1.21 17.38
C GLU A 24 -9.16 -1.19 15.85
N MET A 25 -10.10 -0.51 15.18
CA MET A 25 -10.21 -0.44 13.72
C MET A 25 -9.13 0.45 13.08
N ASN A 26 -8.36 1.19 13.90
CA ASN A 26 -7.22 1.97 13.42
C ASN A 26 -6.03 1.06 13.05
N TRP A 27 -5.98 -0.16 13.61
CA TRP A 27 -4.87 -1.09 13.45
C TRP A 27 -5.30 -2.36 12.72
N ALA A 28 -4.47 -2.82 11.80
CA ALA A 28 -4.65 -4.09 11.11
C ALA A 28 -3.42 -4.97 11.33
N LYS A 29 -3.63 -6.23 11.75
CA LYS A 29 -2.59 -7.27 11.78
C LYS A 29 -2.85 -8.27 10.69
N VAL A 30 -1.85 -8.47 9.83
CA VAL A 30 -1.89 -9.41 8.72
C VAL A 30 -0.69 -10.33 8.86
N CYS A 31 -0.93 -11.64 8.81
CA CYS A 31 0.09 -12.66 9.00
C CYS A 31 0.19 -13.59 7.79
N LYS A 32 1.39 -14.14 7.59
CA LYS A 32 1.67 -15.21 6.64
C LYS A 32 2.62 -16.22 7.31
N THR A 33 2.32 -17.50 7.09
CA THR A 33 3.27 -18.58 7.36
C THR A 33 4.27 -18.69 6.20
N LEU A 34 5.56 -18.60 6.51
CA LEU A 34 6.68 -18.71 5.57
C LEU A 34 7.00 -20.18 5.25
N ASP A 35 7.72 -20.43 4.16
CA ASP A 35 8.16 -21.79 3.77
C ASP A 35 9.03 -22.47 4.84
N SER A 36 9.71 -21.68 5.69
CA SER A 36 10.44 -22.16 6.86
C SER A 36 9.54 -22.72 7.97
N GLY A 37 8.22 -22.56 7.85
CA GLY A 37 7.23 -22.87 8.89
C GLY A 37 7.05 -21.74 9.92
N GLU A 38 7.76 -20.63 9.76
CA GLU A 38 7.73 -19.49 10.69
C GLU A 38 6.61 -18.52 10.33
N ARG A 39 6.07 -17.83 11.34
CA ARG A 39 4.98 -16.89 11.13
C ARG A 39 5.50 -15.46 11.11
N ALA A 40 5.33 -14.78 9.98
CA ALA A 40 5.65 -13.37 9.83
C ALA A 40 4.35 -12.56 9.82
N CYS A 41 4.32 -11.46 10.57
CA CYS A 41 3.16 -10.58 10.62
C CYS A 41 3.55 -9.11 10.40
N VAL A 42 2.63 -8.36 9.82
CA VAL A 42 2.69 -6.90 9.70
C VAL A 42 1.50 -6.31 10.44
N ILE A 43 1.79 -5.48 11.43
CA ILE A 43 0.81 -4.68 12.16
C ILE A 43 0.92 -3.25 11.65
N ARG A 44 -0.16 -2.69 11.10
CA ARG A 44 -0.10 -1.40 10.43
C ARG A 44 -1.26 -0.46 10.78
N GLN A 45 -0.97 0.82 10.69
CA GLN A 45 -1.97 1.90 10.63
C GLN A 45 -1.62 2.82 9.46
N LEU A 46 -2.65 3.26 8.74
CA LEU A 46 -2.56 4.14 7.58
C LEU A 46 -3.35 5.41 7.86
N VAL A 47 -2.70 6.58 7.70
CA VAL A 47 -3.37 7.87 7.83
C VAL A 47 -3.66 8.41 6.44
N VAL A 48 -4.93 8.66 6.17
CA VAL A 48 -5.43 9.27 4.93
C VAL A 48 -6.23 10.52 5.24
N ASN A 49 -6.15 11.53 4.37
CA ASN A 49 -6.95 12.75 4.47
C ASN A 49 -7.52 13.09 3.09
N GLY A 50 -8.85 13.18 2.98
CA GLY A 50 -9.52 13.43 1.70
C GLY A 50 -9.20 12.37 0.62
N GLY A 51 -8.93 11.12 1.02
CA GLY A 51 -8.52 10.04 0.13
C GLY A 51 -7.04 10.06 -0.28
N LEU A 52 -6.26 11.04 0.20
CA LEU A 52 -4.82 11.13 -0.06
C LEU A 52 -4.02 10.48 1.06
N TYR A 53 -2.93 9.81 0.69
CA TYR A 53 -1.96 9.27 1.63
C TYR A 53 -1.26 10.39 2.42
N VAL A 54 -1.26 10.28 3.76
CA VAL A 54 -0.60 11.24 4.65
C VAL A 54 0.57 10.59 5.40
N GLY A 55 0.48 9.31 5.73
CA GLY A 55 1.57 8.56 6.34
C GLY A 55 1.18 7.14 6.69
N SER A 56 2.18 6.29 6.93
CA SER A 56 1.98 4.91 7.39
C SER A 56 2.96 4.56 8.50
N PHE A 57 2.54 3.65 9.37
CA PHE A 57 3.40 3.00 10.33
C PHE A 57 3.15 1.50 10.28
N GLU A 58 4.23 0.73 10.21
CA GLU A 58 4.22 -0.72 10.14
C GLU A 58 5.23 -1.31 11.11
N LEU A 59 4.77 -2.29 11.88
CA LEU A 59 5.61 -3.15 12.68
C LEU A 59 5.60 -4.55 12.08
N HIS A 60 6.77 -4.97 11.64
CA HIS A 60 7.04 -6.30 11.13
C HIS A 60 7.53 -7.17 12.29
N THR A 61 6.87 -8.29 12.52
CA THR A 61 7.27 -9.27 13.53
C THR A 61 7.64 -10.57 12.83
N ASN A 62 8.82 -11.10 13.14
CA ASN A 62 9.22 -12.43 12.72
C ASN A 62 9.92 -13.14 13.87
N SER A 63 9.36 -14.24 14.36
CA SER A 63 9.85 -14.99 15.52
C SER A 63 11.23 -15.60 15.33
N SER A 64 11.70 -15.76 14.09
CA SER A 64 13.01 -16.35 13.77
C SER A 64 14.08 -15.36 13.37
N SER A 65 13.70 -14.10 13.17
CA SER A 65 14.63 -13.05 12.78
C SER A 65 15.51 -12.68 13.98
N PRO A 66 16.84 -12.49 13.80
CA PRO A 66 17.68 -11.92 14.84
C PRO A 66 17.22 -10.52 15.25
N THR A 67 16.51 -9.83 14.36
CA THR A 67 15.74 -8.61 14.64
C THR A 67 14.26 -8.98 14.68
N GLN A 68 13.78 -9.42 15.85
CA GLN A 68 12.39 -9.85 16.05
C GLN A 68 11.36 -8.80 15.63
N TYR A 69 11.72 -7.52 15.76
CA TYR A 69 10.89 -6.38 15.42
C TYR A 69 11.60 -5.43 14.45
N LEU A 70 11.02 -5.26 13.26
CA LEU A 70 11.44 -4.23 12.31
C LEU A 70 10.30 -3.23 12.15
N VAL A 71 10.60 -1.95 12.30
CA VAL A 71 9.65 -0.87 12.07
C VAL A 71 9.92 -0.26 10.70
N SER A 72 8.85 0.00 9.95
CA SER A 72 8.86 0.79 8.72
C SER A 72 7.80 1.88 8.82
N ALA A 73 8.18 3.13 8.58
CA ALA A 73 7.27 4.26 8.65
C ALA A 73 7.41 5.12 7.40
N GLY A 74 6.29 5.45 6.77
CA GLY A 74 6.23 6.19 5.52
C GLY A 74 5.68 7.60 5.69
N LEU A 75 6.29 8.55 4.99
CA LEU A 75 5.76 9.90 4.76
C LEU A 75 5.71 10.19 3.25
N PRO A 76 4.86 11.11 2.78
CA PRO A 76 4.78 11.46 1.37
C PRO A 76 6.11 11.93 0.79
N LEU A 77 6.21 11.91 -0.53
CA LEU A 77 7.36 12.47 -1.25
C LEU A 77 7.57 13.96 -0.92
N GLY A 78 8.81 14.42 -1.06
CA GLY A 78 9.20 15.81 -0.78
C GLY A 78 9.81 16.03 0.62
N VAL A 79 9.94 14.97 1.42
CA VAL A 79 10.73 14.99 2.65
C VAL A 79 12.23 15.12 2.38
N LEU A 80 12.93 15.78 3.28
CA LEU A 80 14.37 16.00 3.24
C LEU A 80 15.07 14.82 3.93
N VAL A 81 15.49 13.85 3.12
CA VAL A 81 16.16 12.61 3.55
C VAL A 81 17.32 12.83 4.55
N PRO A 82 18.21 13.82 4.39
CA PRO A 82 19.33 14.01 5.32
C PRO A 82 18.93 14.30 6.77
N PHE A 83 17.71 14.82 7.00
CA PHE A 83 17.23 15.16 8.35
C PHE A 83 16.66 13.97 9.12
N GLN A 84 16.50 12.82 8.45
CA GLN A 84 15.91 11.61 9.00
C GLN A 84 14.44 11.84 9.42
N MET A 85 13.73 10.76 9.73
CA MET A 85 12.41 10.84 10.36
C MET A 85 12.59 10.78 11.88
N THR A 86 11.74 11.45 12.65
CA THR A 86 11.69 11.23 14.11
C THR A 86 10.41 10.54 14.52
N PHE A 87 10.53 9.55 15.40
CA PHE A 87 9.42 8.87 16.05
C PHE A 87 9.33 9.37 17.50
N THR A 88 8.15 9.83 17.91
CA THR A 88 7.89 10.31 19.27
C THR A 88 6.63 9.65 19.79
N ILE A 89 6.72 8.88 20.88
CA ILE A 89 5.55 8.30 21.54
C ILE A 89 5.17 9.24 22.68
N ASP A 90 3.95 9.77 22.64
CA ASP A 90 3.44 10.78 23.57
C ASP A 90 4.42 11.97 23.73
N SER A 91 5.05 12.09 24.90
CA SER A 91 6.04 13.13 25.23
C SER A 91 7.44 12.55 25.49
N ASP A 92 7.69 11.32 25.05
CA ASP A 92 9.01 10.69 25.14
C ASP A 92 10.04 11.43 24.28
N ARG A 93 11.32 11.11 24.50
CA ARG A 93 12.40 11.67 23.69
C ARG A 93 12.26 11.20 22.23
N PRO A 94 12.28 12.10 21.23
CA PRO A 94 12.22 11.72 19.83
C PRO A 94 13.40 10.82 19.43
N ARG A 95 13.09 9.69 18.80
CA ARG A 95 14.08 8.79 18.20
C ARG A 95 14.25 9.13 16.73
N ARG A 96 15.49 9.38 16.30
CA ARG A 96 15.79 9.58 14.87
C ARG A 96 15.93 8.25 14.15
N VAL A 97 15.32 8.15 12.98
CA VAL A 97 15.24 6.94 12.16
C VAL A 97 15.59 7.30 10.71
N PRO A 98 16.64 6.70 10.13
CA PRO A 98 17.07 7.03 8.78
C PRO A 98 16.04 6.57 7.74
N TYR A 99 15.87 7.38 6.69
CA TYR A 99 15.18 6.94 5.49
C TYR A 99 16.02 5.89 4.78
N MET A 100 15.38 4.80 4.35
CA MET A 100 16.02 3.70 3.63
C MET A 100 15.80 3.80 2.13
N LEU A 101 14.57 4.10 1.71
CA LEU A 101 14.22 4.24 0.29
C LEU A 101 13.01 5.17 0.11
N CYS A 102 12.88 5.73 -1.08
CA CYS A 102 11.63 6.34 -1.55
C CYS A 102 11.17 5.59 -2.81
N ASP A 103 9.90 5.20 -2.84
CA ASP A 103 9.26 4.66 -4.05
C ASP A 103 8.51 5.78 -4.78
N THR A 104 7.60 5.41 -5.70
CA THR A 104 6.80 6.38 -6.45
C THR A 104 5.72 7.08 -5.63
N THR A 105 5.49 6.66 -4.38
CA THR A 105 4.38 7.08 -3.53
C THR A 105 4.86 7.75 -2.24
N ALA A 106 5.91 7.22 -1.60
CA ALA A 106 6.35 7.63 -0.28
C ALA A 106 7.85 7.39 -0.04
N CYS A 107 8.37 8.05 0.99
CA CYS A 107 9.70 7.81 1.54
C CYS A 107 9.58 7.08 2.88
N TYR A 108 10.30 5.97 3.02
CA TYR A 108 10.21 5.08 4.17
C TYR A 108 11.46 5.13 5.03
N ALA A 109 11.27 5.29 6.33
CA ALA A 109 12.29 5.17 7.35
C ALA A 109 12.15 3.83 8.07
N GLN A 110 13.27 3.13 8.32
CA GLN A 110 13.25 1.81 8.95
C GLN A 110 14.28 1.70 10.07
N THR A 111 13.93 0.94 11.11
CA THR A 111 14.85 0.59 12.19
C THR A 111 14.40 -0.66 12.93
N GLY A 112 15.34 -1.39 13.50
CA GLY A 112 15.01 -2.43 14.47
C GLY A 112 14.37 -1.82 15.72
N ALA A 113 13.35 -2.48 16.26
CA ALA A 113 12.76 -2.15 17.55
C ALA A 113 13.20 -3.17 18.61
N ASP A 114 13.39 -2.68 19.83
CA ASP A 114 13.62 -3.50 21.01
C ASP A 114 12.32 -3.62 21.81
N ASP A 115 12.33 -4.51 22.80
CA ASP A 115 11.17 -4.75 23.67
C ASP A 115 10.72 -3.48 24.40
N ALA A 116 11.66 -2.58 24.71
CA ALA A 116 11.35 -1.30 25.35
C ALA A 116 10.52 -0.40 24.44
N PHE A 117 10.89 -0.28 23.16
CA PHE A 117 10.10 0.47 22.19
C PHE A 117 8.72 -0.14 21.96
N ILE A 118 8.62 -1.49 21.88
CA ILE A 118 7.34 -2.18 21.79
C ILE A 118 6.49 -1.93 23.03
N ALA A 119 7.08 -1.97 24.22
CA ALA A 119 6.38 -1.67 25.47
C ALA A 119 5.92 -0.21 25.56
N SER A 120 6.64 0.74 24.94
CA SER A 120 6.18 2.13 24.81
C SER A 120 5.00 2.24 23.85
N LEU A 121 5.03 1.57 22.68
CA LEU A 121 3.89 1.55 21.76
C LEU A 121 2.62 0.95 22.40
N LYS A 122 2.78 -0.11 23.19
CA LYS A 122 1.65 -0.76 23.88
C LYS A 122 0.98 0.09 24.96
N ARG A 123 1.75 0.97 25.62
CA ARG A 123 1.27 1.80 26.74
C ARG A 123 0.93 3.22 26.33
N GLY A 124 1.50 3.69 25.22
CA GLY A 124 1.34 5.06 24.76
C GLY A 124 -0.04 5.33 24.17
N ALA A 125 -0.38 6.62 24.05
CA ALA A 125 -1.65 7.06 23.47
C ALA A 125 -1.49 7.51 22.02
N SER A 126 -0.36 8.13 21.68
CA SER A 126 -0.11 8.67 20.33
C SER A 126 1.33 8.43 19.89
N LEU A 127 1.51 7.99 18.64
CA LEU A 127 2.80 8.00 17.95
C LEU A 127 2.82 9.16 16.95
N THR A 128 3.84 10.00 17.03
CA THR A 128 4.07 11.13 16.16
C THR A 128 5.27 10.84 15.25
N LEU A 129 5.04 10.84 13.94
CA LEU A 129 6.08 10.83 12.92
C LEU A 129 6.35 12.25 12.46
N THR A 130 7.61 12.67 12.41
CA THR A 130 7.99 13.98 11.90
C THR A 130 9.09 13.86 10.86
N GLY A 131 8.85 14.40 9.67
CA GLY A 131 9.83 14.60 8.62
C GLY A 131 10.08 16.09 8.39
N LYS A 132 11.22 16.43 7.80
CA LYS A 132 11.50 17.81 7.37
C LYS A 132 11.10 17.98 5.90
N VAL A 133 10.52 19.11 5.54
CA VAL A 133 10.16 19.46 4.15
C VAL A 133 10.65 20.86 3.83
N ASN A 134 10.82 21.17 2.53
CA ASN A 134 11.09 22.53 2.09
C ASN A 134 9.77 23.29 1.93
N ARG A 135 9.65 24.44 2.59
CA ARG A 135 8.54 25.39 2.45
C ARG A 135 9.18 26.73 2.06
N GLY A 136 8.49 27.59 1.30
CA GLY A 136 9.12 28.73 0.60
C GLY A 136 10.02 29.67 1.44
N ASP A 137 9.90 29.65 2.76
CA ASP A 137 10.69 30.40 3.74
C ASP A 137 11.76 29.59 4.50
N GLY A 138 11.87 28.28 4.26
CA GLY A 138 12.91 27.42 4.84
C GLY A 138 12.50 25.97 5.07
N ILE A 139 13.15 25.34 6.04
CA ILE A 139 12.88 23.95 6.42
C ILE A 139 11.79 23.93 7.49
N ALA A 140 10.69 23.23 7.19
CA ALA A 140 9.54 23.09 8.09
C ALA A 140 9.33 21.63 8.51
N ASP A 141 8.59 21.43 9.60
CA ASP A 141 8.13 20.11 10.04
C ASP A 141 6.87 19.69 9.29
N PHE A 142 6.89 18.45 8.80
CA PHE A 142 5.71 17.70 8.37
C PHE A 142 5.45 16.62 9.41
N THR A 143 4.29 16.67 10.06
CA THR A 143 3.98 15.81 11.21
C THR A 143 2.71 15.00 10.94
N VAL A 144 2.75 13.73 11.31
CA VAL A 144 1.61 12.80 11.23
C VAL A 144 1.44 12.11 12.57
N ASN A 145 0.22 12.13 13.09
CA ASN A 145 -0.13 11.50 14.36
C ASN A 145 -0.89 10.20 14.11
N PHE A 146 -0.52 9.17 14.85
CA PHE A 146 -1.10 7.84 14.83
C PHE A 146 -1.68 7.56 16.21
N ASP A 147 -2.94 7.14 16.25
CA ASP A 147 -3.57 6.73 17.50
C ASP A 147 -3.06 5.34 17.91
N LEU A 148 -2.52 5.20 19.12
CA LEU A 148 -2.04 3.91 19.64
C LEU A 148 -3.12 3.10 20.35
N HIS A 149 -4.33 3.63 20.56
CA HIS A 149 -5.44 2.85 21.10
C HIS A 149 -5.75 1.65 20.18
N GLY A 150 -5.99 0.48 20.78
CA GLY A 150 -6.20 -0.78 20.05
C GLY A 150 -4.93 -1.48 19.57
N PHE A 151 -3.76 -0.81 19.56
CA PHE A 151 -2.50 -1.40 19.10
C PHE A 151 -2.15 -2.70 19.85
N THR A 152 -2.24 -2.67 21.18
CA THR A 152 -1.93 -3.83 22.03
C THR A 152 -2.83 -5.02 21.74
N ALA A 153 -4.14 -4.77 21.64
CA ALA A 153 -5.12 -5.81 21.33
C ALA A 153 -4.88 -6.43 19.94
N VAL A 154 -4.63 -5.61 18.93
CA VAL A 154 -4.32 -6.08 17.57
C VAL A 154 -2.99 -6.84 17.53
N MET A 155 -1.96 -6.37 18.23
CA MET A 155 -0.68 -7.06 18.34
C MET A 155 -0.82 -8.46 18.96
N GLU A 156 -1.67 -8.60 19.98
CA GLU A 156 -1.89 -9.85 20.72
C GLU A 156 -2.93 -10.77 20.06
N SER A 157 -3.72 -10.25 19.13
CA SER A 157 -4.65 -11.05 18.33
C SER A 157 -3.93 -11.99 17.36
N ASP A 158 -4.66 -12.99 16.83
CA ASP A 158 -4.14 -13.84 15.77
C ASP A 158 -3.93 -13.11 14.44
N GLY A 159 -4.56 -11.95 14.24
CA GLY A 159 -4.56 -11.24 12.97
C GLY A 159 -5.30 -11.99 11.85
N VAL A 160 -5.29 -11.40 10.66
CA VAL A 160 -5.83 -12.03 9.46
C VAL A 160 -4.72 -12.81 8.77
N GLU A 161 -4.91 -14.11 8.60
CA GLU A 161 -3.98 -14.92 7.81
C GLU A 161 -4.24 -14.68 6.32
N VAL A 162 -3.22 -14.26 5.59
CA VAL A 162 -3.29 -14.19 4.13
C VAL A 162 -3.11 -15.61 3.63
N ALA A 163 -4.21 -16.25 3.25
CA ALA A 163 -4.12 -17.46 2.46
C ALA A 163 -3.30 -17.12 1.21
N GLU A 164 -2.38 -18.01 0.84
CA GLU A 164 -1.77 -17.95 -0.47
C GLU A 164 -2.88 -18.15 -1.49
N THR A 165 -3.48 -17.06 -1.96
CA THR A 165 -4.20 -17.09 -3.22
C THR A 165 -3.16 -17.56 -4.22
N PRO A 166 -3.33 -18.71 -4.89
CA PRO A 166 -2.44 -19.12 -5.95
C PRO A 166 -2.28 -17.91 -6.86
N GLN A 167 -1.08 -17.33 -6.86
CA GLN A 167 -0.79 -16.07 -7.53
C GLN A 167 -1.25 -16.20 -8.98
N THR A 168 -2.42 -15.66 -9.33
CA THR A 168 -2.71 -15.29 -10.73
C THR A 168 -2.35 -16.42 -11.71
N GLY A 169 -2.49 -17.68 -11.26
CA GLY A 169 -1.87 -18.85 -11.89
C GLY A 169 -2.68 -19.33 -13.09
N ASP A 170 -3.92 -18.84 -13.15
CA ASP A 170 -4.81 -19.03 -14.27
C ASP A 170 -4.83 -17.84 -15.22
N ASN A 171 -3.99 -16.81 -15.09
CA ASN A 171 -3.91 -15.84 -16.19
C ASN A 171 -3.36 -16.51 -17.45
N THR A 172 -2.29 -17.31 -17.32
CA THR A 172 -1.71 -18.03 -18.46
C THR A 172 -2.63 -19.16 -18.94
N ALA A 173 -3.30 -19.90 -18.03
CA ALA A 173 -4.23 -20.96 -18.42
C ALA A 173 -5.51 -20.39 -19.06
N LEU A 174 -6.04 -19.28 -18.55
CA LEU A 174 -7.15 -18.54 -19.15
C LEU A 174 -6.75 -17.94 -20.50
N GLU A 175 -5.57 -17.33 -20.60
CA GLU A 175 -5.02 -16.81 -21.85
C GLU A 175 -4.86 -17.92 -22.90
N GLN A 176 -4.36 -19.10 -22.50
CA GLN A 176 -4.26 -20.28 -23.38
C GLN A 176 -5.63 -20.76 -23.86
N MET A 177 -6.60 -20.91 -22.95
CA MET A 177 -7.95 -21.31 -23.32
C MET A 177 -8.64 -20.29 -24.25
N LEU A 178 -8.41 -18.99 -24.04
CA LEU A 178 -8.93 -17.94 -24.90
C LEU A 178 -8.26 -17.94 -26.28
N GLN A 179 -6.96 -18.23 -26.36
CA GLN A 179 -6.22 -18.35 -27.62
C GLN A 179 -6.67 -19.58 -28.43
N ASP A 180 -6.80 -20.75 -27.79
CA ASP A 180 -7.28 -21.98 -28.43
C ASP A 180 -8.70 -21.81 -28.98
N ARG A 181 -9.57 -21.16 -28.20
CA ARG A 181 -10.95 -20.85 -28.63
C ARG A 181 -10.97 -19.90 -29.83
N ALA A 182 -10.08 -18.91 -29.85
CA ALA A 182 -9.97 -17.96 -30.95
C ALA A 182 -9.50 -18.65 -32.25
N GLU A 183 -8.56 -19.59 -32.16
CA GLU A 183 -8.08 -20.35 -33.32
C GLU A 183 -9.14 -21.30 -33.88
N GLN A 184 -9.87 -22.01 -33.02
CA GLN A 184 -11.00 -22.87 -33.45
C GLN A 184 -12.10 -22.06 -34.16
N LEU A 185 -12.39 -20.85 -33.69
CA LEU A 185 -13.35 -19.96 -34.35
C LEU A 185 -12.84 -19.50 -35.72
N ARG A 186 -11.54 -19.19 -35.85
CA ARG A 186 -10.93 -18.85 -37.15
C ARG A 186 -11.01 -19.99 -38.15
N GLN A 187 -10.74 -21.23 -37.71
CA GLN A 187 -10.85 -22.42 -38.55
C GLN A 187 -12.29 -22.68 -39.01
N GLN A 188 -13.28 -22.47 -38.13
CA GLN A 188 -14.70 -22.61 -38.48
C GLN A 188 -15.22 -21.53 -39.42
N LEU A 189 -14.71 -20.30 -39.30
CA LEU A 189 -15.10 -19.17 -40.15
C LEU A 189 -14.39 -19.17 -41.51
N GLY A 190 -13.43 -20.09 -41.74
CA GLY A 190 -12.77 -20.26 -43.04
C GLY A 190 -12.07 -19.01 -43.56
N VAL A 191 -11.59 -18.13 -42.67
CA VAL A 191 -10.93 -16.88 -43.03
C VAL A 191 -9.47 -17.19 -43.41
N PRO A 192 -9.02 -16.93 -44.65
CA PRO A 192 -7.62 -17.12 -45.05
C PRO A 192 -6.70 -16.18 -44.29
N ALA A 193 -5.51 -16.66 -43.94
CA ALA A 193 -4.47 -15.89 -43.27
C ALA A 193 -3.80 -14.90 -44.23
N ASP A 194 -4.44 -13.76 -44.49
CA ASP A 194 -3.78 -12.62 -45.13
C ASP A 194 -3.84 -11.41 -44.19
N GLY A 195 -2.67 -11.00 -43.68
CA GLY A 195 -2.52 -9.71 -43.01
C GLY A 195 -1.80 -9.72 -41.67
N ALA A 196 -0.63 -10.36 -41.56
CA ALA A 196 0.38 -9.95 -40.58
C ALA A 196 1.61 -9.48 -41.36
N THR A 197 1.67 -8.19 -41.67
CA THR A 197 2.88 -7.54 -42.17
C THR A 197 3.93 -7.56 -41.06
N ASP A 198 5.00 -8.33 -41.28
CA ASP A 198 6.22 -8.34 -40.49
C ASP A 198 6.89 -6.94 -40.54
N PRO A 199 7.18 -6.27 -39.41
CA PRO A 199 7.83 -4.96 -39.42
C PRO A 199 9.32 -5.00 -39.80
N ASN A 200 9.93 -6.16 -40.05
CA ASN A 200 11.39 -6.30 -40.17
C ASN A 200 11.90 -7.02 -41.44
N ALA A 201 11.19 -6.97 -42.55
CA ALA A 201 11.73 -7.46 -43.83
C ALA A 201 12.46 -6.36 -44.61
N ASN A 202 13.74 -6.15 -44.28
CA ASN A 202 14.68 -5.34 -45.07
C ASN A 202 15.03 -6.07 -46.37
N THR A 203 14.77 -5.50 -47.55
CA THR A 203 15.35 -5.97 -48.82
C THR A 203 15.70 -4.81 -49.76
N ASP A 204 17.00 -4.66 -50.00
CA ASP A 204 17.64 -3.81 -51.01
C ASP A 204 17.18 -4.14 -52.45
N PRO A 205 17.19 -3.17 -53.39
CA PRO A 205 16.87 -3.43 -54.79
C PRO A 205 18.08 -3.98 -55.58
N ALA A 206 17.78 -4.96 -56.43
CA ALA A 206 18.66 -5.68 -57.34
C ALA A 206 19.03 -4.87 -58.63
N PRO A 207 19.96 -5.35 -59.49
CA PRO A 207 20.84 -4.52 -60.30
C PRO A 207 20.32 -4.10 -61.68
N SER A 208 21.09 -3.17 -62.24
CA SER A 208 20.95 -2.35 -63.45
C SER A 208 20.70 -3.09 -64.77
N ASN A 209 20.05 -2.36 -65.68
CA ASN A 209 20.22 -2.47 -67.12
C ASN A 209 20.72 -1.12 -67.66
#